data_AF-A0A940D7G9-F1
#
_entry.id   AF-A0A940D7G9-F1
#
_cell.length_a   1.000
_cell.length_b   1.000
_cell.length_c   1.000
_cell.angle_alpha   90.00
_cell.angle_beta   90.00
_cell.angle_gamma   90.00
#
_symmetry.space_group_name_H-M   'P 1'
#
loop_
_entity.id
_entity.type
_entity.pdbx_description
1 polymer ?
#
loop_
_entity_poly.entity_id
_entity_poly.type
_entity_poly.pdbx_seq_one_letter_code
_entity_poly.pdbx_strand_id
1 'polypeptide(L)'
;MRKFAEFLHNKVPGIRIPDDVRARMAGYEGDEARTQGMEIAKELVDTALQFFRGIYLITPFMRYEITAELTRYVRNRDSHS
;
A
#
# COMPACT_ATOMS: atom_id res chain seq x y z
N MET A 1 8.82 -5.60 2.17
CA MET A 1 7.40 -5.31 2.49
C MET A 1 7.08 -5.71 3.93
N ARG A 2 7.24 -6.99 4.31
CA ARG A 2 7.01 -7.50 5.69
C ARG A 2 7.62 -6.66 6.83
N LYS A 3 8.93 -6.37 6.77
CA LYS A 3 9.62 -5.56 7.81
C LYS A 3 9.04 -4.15 7.99
N PHE A 4 8.50 -3.54 6.93
CA PHE A 4 7.92 -2.21 6.99
C PHE A 4 6.51 -2.26 7.59
N ALA A 5 5.71 -3.27 7.24
CA ALA A 5 4.41 -3.53 7.87
C ALA A 5 4.55 -3.81 9.37
N GLU A 6 5.49 -4.67 9.77
CA GLU A 6 5.78 -4.93 11.18
C GLU A 6 6.26 -3.68 11.92
N PHE A 7 7.09 -2.85 11.27
CA PHE A 7 7.50 -1.57 11.84
C PHE A 7 6.31 -0.65 12.10
N LEU A 8 5.45 -0.41 11.10
CA LEU A 8 4.29 0.46 11.25
C LEU A 8 3.35 -0.04 12.34
N HIS A 9 3.07 -1.35 12.34
CA HIS A 9 2.17 -1.95 13.32
C HIS A 9 2.69 -1.84 14.76
N ASN A 10 3.99 -2.01 14.96
CA ASN A 10 4.59 -2.04 16.30
C ASN A 10 5.07 -0.67 16.79
N LYS A 11 5.35 0.29 15.89
CA LYS A 11 6.01 1.56 16.22
C LYS A 11 5.14 2.79 16.01
N VAL A 12 3.99 2.67 15.33
CA VAL A 12 3.09 3.80 15.10
C VAL A 12 1.75 3.56 15.79
N PRO A 13 1.46 4.24 16.92
CA PRO A 13 0.17 4.15 17.58
C PRO A 13 -0.97 4.52 16.62
N GLY A 14 -2.02 3.70 16.61
CA GLY A 14 -3.19 3.91 15.74
C GLY A 14 -3.10 3.26 14.36
N ILE A 15 -1.95 2.72 13.94
CA ILE A 15 -1.85 1.95 12.68
C ILE A 15 -1.96 0.45 12.97
N ARG A 16 -3.06 -0.17 12.51
CA ARG A 16 -3.28 -1.62 12.60
C ARG A 16 -3.29 -2.23 11.22
N ILE A 17 -2.41 -3.19 10.99
CA ILE A 17 -2.43 -4.03 9.79
C ILE A 17 -3.11 -5.35 10.16
N PRO A 18 -4.25 -5.69 9.52
CA PRO A 18 -4.97 -6.94 9.77
C PRO A 18 -4.12 -8.21 9.60
N ASP A 19 -4.46 -9.27 10.32
CA ASP A 19 -3.70 -10.52 10.36
C ASP A 19 -3.64 -11.23 9.00
N ASP A 20 -4.74 -11.23 8.27
CA ASP A 20 -4.87 -11.76 6.91
C ASP A 20 -3.93 -11.03 5.93
N VAL A 21 -3.85 -9.70 6.02
CA VAL A 21 -2.91 -8.90 5.22
C VAL A 21 -1.47 -9.24 5.58
N ARG A 22 -1.15 -9.40 6.86
CA ARG A 22 0.20 -9.81 7.30
C ARG A 22 0.56 -11.21 6.81
N ALA A 23 -0.37 -12.16 6.88
CA ALA A 23 -0.18 -13.52 6.40
C ALA A 23 0.06 -13.53 4.88
N ARG A 24 -0.74 -12.79 4.11
CA ARG A 24 -0.56 -12.61 2.66
C ARG A 24 0.80 -12.02 2.35
N MET A 25 1.27 -11.02 3.10
CA MET A 25 2.61 -10.44 2.92
C MET A 25 3.76 -11.37 3.32
N ALA A 26 3.54 -12.34 4.21
CA ALA A 26 4.56 -13.28 4.68
C ALA A 26 4.87 -14.39 3.67
N GLY A 27 3.94 -14.68 2.75
CA GLY A 27 4.09 -15.73 1.74
C GLY A 27 4.99 -15.37 0.55
N TYR A 28 5.54 -14.14 0.48
CA TYR A 28 6.30 -13.66 -0.67
C TYR A 28 7.62 -13.01 -0.28
N GLU A 29 8.64 -13.20 -1.11
CA GLU A 29 9.96 -12.57 -0.98
C GLU A 29 10.41 -11.89 -2.26
N GLY A 30 11.52 -11.14 -2.21
CA GLY A 30 12.14 -10.53 -3.37
C GLY A 30 11.21 -9.66 -4.22
N ASP A 31 11.06 -10.04 -5.48
CA ASP A 31 10.27 -9.32 -6.49
C ASP A 31 8.77 -9.56 -6.33
N GLU A 32 8.39 -10.80 -6.01
CA GLU A 32 6.99 -11.17 -5.75
C GLU A 32 6.42 -10.39 -4.57
N ALA A 33 7.22 -10.17 -3.53
CA ALA A 33 6.83 -9.35 -2.38
C ALA A 33 6.53 -7.89 -2.76
N ARG A 34 7.18 -7.36 -3.81
CA ARG A 34 6.90 -6.00 -4.31
C ARG A 34 5.60 -5.98 -5.09
N THR A 35 5.41 -6.93 -6.00
CA THR A 35 4.17 -7.08 -6.77
C THR A 35 2.96 -7.23 -5.84
N GLN A 36 3.03 -8.11 -4.86
CA GLN A 36 1.94 -8.32 -3.90
C GLN A 36 1.70 -7.11 -3.01
N GLY A 37 2.76 -6.41 -2.60
CA GLY A 37 2.63 -5.16 -1.87
C GLY A 37 1.92 -4.07 -2.68
N MET A 38 2.18 -4.02 -3.99
CA MET A 38 1.52 -3.09 -4.91
C MET A 38 0.03 -3.42 -5.07
N GLU A 39 -0.33 -4.69 -5.23
CA GLU A 39 -1.72 -5.11 -5.36
C GLU A 39 -2.54 -4.81 -4.10
N ILE A 40 -2.00 -5.09 -2.90
CA ILE A 40 -2.64 -4.72 -1.63
C ILE A 40 -2.85 -3.20 -1.55
N ALA A 41 -1.87 -2.40 -1.98
CA ALA A 41 -1.99 -0.95 -1.97
C ALA A 41 -3.06 -0.44 -2.94
N LYS A 42 -3.18 -1.04 -4.13
CA LYS A 42 -4.22 -0.72 -5.12
C LYS A 42 -5.62 -1.08 -4.59
N GLU A 43 -5.79 -2.26 -3.99
CA GLU A 43 -7.06 -2.68 -3.35
C GLU A 43 -7.51 -1.69 -2.27
N LEU A 44 -6.57 -1.23 -1.44
CA LEU A 44 -6.83 -0.23 -0.41
C LEU A 44 -7.20 1.13 -1.00
N VAL A 45 -6.48 1.58 -2.03
CA VAL A 45 -6.77 2.81 -2.77
C VAL A 45 -8.17 2.77 -3.38
N ASP A 46 -8.52 1.68 -4.06
CA ASP A 46 -9.81 1.49 -4.69
C ASP A 46 -10.96 1.56 -3.70
N THR A 47 -10.75 1.00 -2.50
CA THR A 47 -11.72 1.10 -1.42
C THR A 47 -11.79 2.53 -0.89
N ALA A 48 -10.65 3.19 -0.64
CA ALA A 48 -10.59 4.53 -0.09
C ALA A 48 -11.21 5.59 -1.01
N LEU A 49 -11.00 5.51 -2.33
CA LEU A 49 -11.56 6.46 -3.31
C LEU A 49 -13.09 6.44 -3.35
N GLN A 50 -13.74 5.35 -2.90
CA GLN A 50 -15.21 5.31 -2.78
C GLN A 50 -15.73 6.21 -1.66
N PHE A 51 -14.90 6.53 -0.66
CA PHE A 51 -15.30 7.27 0.53
C PHE A 51 -14.62 8.64 0.66
N PHE A 52 -13.49 8.86 -0.02
CA PHE A 52 -12.67 10.06 0.13
C PHE A 52 -12.32 10.69 -1.22
N ARG A 53 -12.22 12.02 -1.24
CA ARG A 53 -11.94 12.83 -2.46
C ARG A 53 -10.45 12.98 -2.79
N GLY A 54 -9.59 12.22 -2.13
CA GLY A 54 -8.15 12.33 -2.30
C GLY A 54 -7.38 11.40 -1.38
N ILE A 55 -6.15 11.07 -1.79
CA ILE A 55 -5.27 10.14 -1.10
C ILE A 55 -3.90 10.79 -0.88
N TYR A 56 -3.38 10.65 0.33
CA TYR A 56 -2.01 11.04 0.67
C TYR A 56 -1.12 9.80 0.78
N LEU A 57 -0.04 9.76 -0.01
CA LEU A 57 0.90 8.64 -0.03
C LEU A 57 2.16 8.98 0.76
N ILE A 58 2.52 8.14 1.72
CA ILE A 58 3.79 8.23 2.44
C ILE A 58 4.84 7.41 1.70
N THR A 59 5.84 8.07 1.11
CA THR A 59 6.93 7.39 0.40
C THR A 59 7.95 6.82 1.38
N PRO A 60 8.14 5.51 1.44
CA PRO A 60 9.24 4.94 2.19
C PRO A 60 10.58 5.29 1.52
N PHE A 61 11.59 5.60 2.35
CA PHE A 61 12.92 6.01 1.90
C PHE A 61 13.48 5.09 0.80
N MET A 62 14.05 5.69 -0.25
CA MET A 62 14.68 5.03 -1.41
C MET A 62 13.75 4.17 -2.28
N ARG A 63 12.42 4.21 -2.11
CA ARG A 63 11.46 3.43 -2.93
C ARG A 63 10.45 4.31 -3.66
N TYR A 64 10.94 5.31 -4.39
CA TYR A 64 10.09 6.27 -5.11
C TYR A 64 9.26 5.62 -6.23
N GLU A 65 9.74 4.53 -6.82
CA GLU A 65 9.10 3.81 -7.92
C GLU A 65 7.70 3.32 -7.55
N ILE A 66 7.55 2.80 -6.33
CA ILE A 66 6.28 2.32 -5.79
C ILE A 66 5.29 3.48 -5.65
N THR A 67 5.72 4.60 -5.07
CA THR A 67 4.85 5.78 -4.96
C THR A 67 4.47 6.32 -6.33
N ALA A 68 5.40 6.36 -7.28
CA ALA A 68 5.14 6.87 -8.62
C ALA A 68 4.15 6.00 -9.40
N GLU A 69 4.25 4.67 -9.29
CA GLU A 69 3.27 3.75 -9.86
C GLU A 69 1.88 3.95 -9.22
N LEU A 70 1.81 3.98 -7.89
CA LEU A 70 0.53 4.14 -7.19
C LEU A 70 -0.11 5.50 -7.45
N THR A 71 0.70 6.57 -7.57
CA THR A 71 0.21 7.91 -7.96
C THR A 71 -0.42 7.88 -9.35
N ARG A 72 0.24 7.23 -10.33
CA ARG A 72 -0.33 7.07 -11.68
C ARG A 72 -1.63 6.28 -11.64
N TYR A 73 -1.67 5.21 -10.83
CA TYR A 73 -2.87 4.41 -10.63
C TYR A 73 -4.05 5.23 -10.09
N VAL A 74 -3.84 5.99 -9.00
CA VAL A 74 -4.86 6.87 -8.40
C VAL A 74 -5.39 7.88 -9.43
N ARG A 75 -4.49 8.57 -10.14
CA ARG A 75 -4.88 9.57 -11.14
C ARG A 75 -5.71 9.00 -12.28
N ASN A 76 -5.43 7.76 -12.70
CA ASN A 76 -6.21 7.09 -13.73
C ASN A 76 -7.61 6.67 -13.25
N ARG A 77 -7.79 6.42 -11.95
CA ARG A 77 -9.10 6.11 -11.36
C ARG A 77 -9.95 7.37 -11.17
N ASP A 78 -9.33 8.46 -10.76
CA ASP A 78 -10.00 9.77 -10.62
C ASP A 78 -10.53 10.31 -11.95
N SER A 79 -9.82 10.09 -13.06
CA SER A 79 -10.27 10.56 -14.38
C SER A 79 -11.43 9.77 -15.00
N HIS A 80 -11.93 8.74 -14.31
CA HIS A 80 -13.08 7.92 -14.72
C HIS A 80 -14.27 8.02 -13.73
N SER A 81 -14.30 9.03 -12.85
CA SER A 81 -15.47 9.39 -12.01
C SER A 81 -16.15 10.67 -12.48
#